data_AF-A0A651DC72-F1
#
_entry.id   AF-A0A651DC72-F1
#
_cell.length_a   1.000
_cell.length_b   1.000
_cell.length_c   1.000
_cell.angle_alpha   90.00
_cell.angle_beta   90.00
_cell.angle_gamma   90.00
#
_symmetry.space_group_name_H-M   'P 1'
#
loop_
_entity.id
_entity.type
_entity.pdbx_description
1 polymer ?
#
loop_
_entity_poly.entity_id
_entity_poly.type
_entity_poly.pdbx_seq_one_letter_code
_entity_poly.pdbx_strand_id
1 'polypeptide(L)'
;TTILGWSFYGEKCCQFLFGTRSIMIYRVLFVLAIPLGAIAQLGFIWLMADTFNAMMAIPNLIALALLSPVVFKLTKDYFDGKEVLPGEELNHDQ
;
A
#
# COMPACT_ATOMS: atom_id res chain seq x y z
N THR A 1 1.15 16.59 11.31
CA THR A 1 0.50 15.27 11.49
C THR A 1 0.84 14.26 10.38
N THR A 2 1.49 14.67 9.28
CA THR A 2 1.92 13.79 8.17
C THR A 2 3.01 12.79 8.55
N ILE A 3 4.06 13.18 9.28
CA ILE A 3 5.18 12.29 9.66
C ILE A 3 4.71 11.06 10.46
N LEU A 4 3.73 11.22 11.36
CA LEU A 4 3.15 10.11 12.11
C LEU A 4 2.37 9.15 11.20
N GLY A 5 1.65 9.67 10.21
CA GLY A 5 0.95 8.85 9.21
C GLY A 5 1.93 8.02 8.36
N TRP A 6 3.00 8.66 7.88
CA TRP A 6 4.05 7.97 7.12
C TRP A 6 4.79 6.91 7.96
N SER A 7 5.02 7.18 9.25
CA SER A 7 5.60 6.21 10.18
C SER A 7 4.71 4.98 10.36
N PHE A 8 3.39 5.18 10.51
CA PHE A 8 2.45 4.08 10.69
C PHE A 8 2.32 3.21 9.43
N TYR A 9 2.26 3.84 8.26
CA TYR A 9 2.19 3.12 6.98
C TYR A 9 3.44 2.25 6.76
N GLY A 10 4.62 2.79 7.05
CA GLY A 10 5.88 2.03 6.98
C GLY A 10 5.97 0.92 8.03
N GLU A 11 5.47 1.14 9.25
CA GLU A 11 5.39 0.11 10.30
C GLU A 11 4.53 -1.08 9.83
N LYS A 12 3.40 -0.82 9.16
CA LYS A 12 2.54 -1.88 8.60
C LYS A 12 3.20 -2.64 7.46
N CYS A 13 3.90 -1.96 6.57
CA CYS A 13 4.65 -2.63 5.51
C CYS A 13 5.76 -3.54 6.08
N CYS A 14 6.53 -3.05 7.05
CA CYS A 14 7.55 -3.86 7.74
C CYS A 14 6.96 -5.03 8.53
N GLN A 15 5.80 -4.83 9.17
CA GLN A 15 5.07 -5.89 9.86
C GLN A 15 4.60 -6.98 8.88
N PHE A 16 4.15 -6.60 7.67
CA PHE A 16 3.75 -7.54 6.64
C PHE A 16 4.94 -8.36 6.10
N LEU A 17 6.09 -7.72 5.87
CA LEU A 17 7.28 -8.38 5.31
C LEU A 17 8.06 -9.24 6.31
N PHE A 18 8.19 -8.79 7.57
CA PHE A 18 9.09 -9.39 8.57
C PHE A 18 8.39 -9.81 9.87
N GLY A 19 7.06 -9.65 9.96
CA GLY A 19 6.27 -9.99 11.14
C GLY A 19 6.31 -8.94 12.27
N THR A 20 5.58 -9.23 13.35
CA THR A 20 5.35 -8.31 14.49
C THR A 20 6.61 -7.86 15.24
N ARG A 21 7.71 -8.62 15.18
CA ARG A 21 8.98 -8.23 15.84
C ARG A 21 9.71 -7.09 15.13
N SER A 22 9.43 -6.83 13.85
CA SER A 22 10.09 -5.80 13.06
C SER A 22 9.68 -4.37 13.44
N ILE A 23 8.56 -4.22 14.16
CA ILE A 23 8.01 -2.93 14.57
C ILE A 23 9.02 -2.09 15.38
N MET A 24 9.69 -2.70 16.36
CA MET A 24 10.65 -1.98 17.21
C MET A 24 11.88 -1.53 16.39
N ILE A 25 12.37 -2.39 15.50
CA ILE A 25 13.51 -2.11 14.62
C ILE A 25 13.16 -0.95 13.68
N TYR A 26 11.97 -0.97 13.08
CA TYR A 26 11.49 0.09 12.20
C TYR A 26 11.44 1.45 12.90
N ARG A 27 10.92 1.51 14.13
CA ARG A 27 10.89 2.78 14.90
C ARG A 27 12.28 3.33 15.17
N VAL A 28 13.23 2.49 15.56
CA VAL A 28 14.62 2.91 15.80
C VAL A 28 15.26 3.43 14.51
N LEU A 29 15.10 2.70 13.40
CA LEU A 29 15.61 3.14 12.10
C LEU A 29 14.98 4.44 11.63
N PHE A 30 13.67 4.61 11.81
CA PHE A 30 12.95 5.83 11.43
C PHE A 30 13.47 7.05 12.19
N VAL A 31 13.68 6.93 13.51
CA VAL A 31 14.22 8.02 14.34
C VAL A 31 15.65 8.39 13.91
N LEU A 32 16.49 7.39 13.60
CA LEU A 32 17.86 7.64 13.11
C LEU A 32 17.89 8.20 11.69
N ALA A 33 16.90 7.88 10.85
CA ALA A 33 16.80 8.40 9.49
C ALA A 33 16.44 9.90 9.45
N ILE A 34 15.78 10.45 10.47
CA ILE A 34 15.41 11.88 10.52
C ILE A 34 16.64 12.81 10.44
N PRO A 35 17.65 12.71 11.34
CA PRO A 35 18.83 13.56 11.26
C PRO A 35 19.68 13.27 10.01
N LEU A 36 19.71 12.02 9.53
CA LEU A 36 20.39 11.66 8.29
C LEU A 36 19.72 12.27 7.05
N GLY A 37 18.39 12.35 7.05
CA GLY A 37 17.62 13.04 6.01
C GLY A 37 17.83 14.55 6.05
N ALA A 38 18.06 15.14 7.23
CA ALA A 38 18.31 16.57 7.35
C ALA A 38 19.67 17.01 6.78
N ILE A 39 20.66 16.12 6.77
CA ILE A 39 21.99 16.37 6.18
C ILE A 39 22.10 15.97 4.70
N ALA A 40 21.16 15.16 4.19
CA ALA A 40 21.15 14.74 2.80
C ALA A 40 20.73 15.88 1.86
N GLN A 41 21.22 15.84 0.61
CA GLN A 41 20.83 16.84 -0.38
C GLN A 41 19.34 16.75 -0.71
N LEU A 42 18.67 17.90 -0.71
CA LEU A 42 17.23 18.00 -0.99
C LEU A 42 16.85 17.30 -2.30
N GLY A 43 17.61 17.52 -3.38
CA GLY A 43 17.33 16.89 -4.68
C GLY A 43 17.41 15.36 -4.65
N PHE A 44 18.36 14.81 -3.88
CA PHE A 44 18.48 13.36 -3.70
C PHE A 44 17.30 12.78 -2.92
N ILE A 45 16.82 13.49 -1.88
CA ILE A 45 15.66 13.10 -1.09
C ILE A 45 14.39 13.06 -1.95
N TRP A 46 14.17 14.08 -2.79
CA TRP A 46 13.03 14.11 -3.71
C TRP A 46 13.08 12.98 -4.73
N LEU A 47 14.23 12.76 -5.36
CA LEU A 47 14.40 11.65 -6.32
C LEU A 47 14.12 10.30 -5.66
N MET A 48 14.62 10.09 -4.45
CA MET A 48 14.40 8.86 -3.70
C MET A 48 12.92 8.68 -3.33
N ALA A 49 12.26 9.74 -2.87
CA ALA A 49 10.84 9.72 -2.54
C ALA A 49 9.98 9.38 -3.76
N ASP A 50 10.25 10.03 -4.91
CA ASP A 50 9.52 9.77 -6.15
C ASP A 50 9.76 8.35 -6.66
N THR A 51 10.99 7.85 -6.56
CA THR A 51 11.34 6.47 -6.96
C THR A 51 10.60 5.44 -6.12
N PHE A 52 10.57 5.59 -4.79
CA PHE A 52 9.86 4.66 -3.91
C PHE A 52 8.34 4.76 -4.06
N ASN A 53 7.79 5.95 -4.26
CA ASN A 53 6.36 6.12 -4.55
C ASN A 53 5.99 5.45 -5.89
N ALA A 54 6.81 5.62 -6.93
CA ALA A 54 6.61 4.94 -8.20
C ALA A 54 6.68 3.41 -8.03
N MET A 55 7.65 2.91 -7.28
CA MET A 55 7.81 1.47 -7.00
C MET A 55 6.60 0.87 -6.29
N MET A 56 5.95 1.63 -5.41
CA MET A 56 4.73 1.22 -4.72
C MET A 56 3.48 1.35 -5.60
N ALA A 57 3.43 2.39 -6.43
CA ALA A 57 2.32 2.64 -7.35
C ALA A 57 2.26 1.61 -8.47
N ILE A 58 3.41 1.18 -9.02
CA ILE A 58 3.48 0.22 -10.14
C ILE A 58 2.69 -1.08 -9.86
N PRO A 59 2.97 -1.86 -8.79
CA PRO A 59 2.24 -3.10 -8.52
C PRO A 59 0.77 -2.84 -8.21
N ASN A 60 0.44 -1.74 -7.53
CA ASN A 60 -0.94 -1.37 -7.21
C ASN A 60 -1.73 -1.04 -8.48
N LEU A 61 -1.16 -0.24 -9.39
CA LEU A 61 -1.79 0.11 -10.66
C LEU A 61 -1.93 -1.09 -11.60
N ILE A 62 -0.95 -2.00 -11.62
CA ILE A 62 -1.05 -3.26 -12.37
C ILE A 62 -2.19 -4.11 -11.82
N ALA A 63 -2.26 -4.28 -10.49
CA ALA A 63 -3.34 -5.03 -9.86
C ALA A 63 -4.70 -4.38 -10.16
N LEU A 64 -4.81 -3.05 -10.08
CA LEU A 64 -6.04 -2.33 -10.40
C LEU A 64 -6.44 -2.48 -11.87
N ALA A 65 -5.48 -2.44 -12.81
CA ALA A 65 -5.75 -2.64 -14.23
C ALA A 65 -6.27 -4.07 -14.49
N LEU A 66 -5.70 -5.08 -13.84
CA LEU A 66 -6.15 -6.48 -13.95
C LEU A 66 -7.51 -6.72 -13.24
N LEU A 67 -7.75 -6.07 -12.10
CA LEU A 67 -9.00 -6.19 -11.35
C LEU A 67 -10.11 -5.25 -11.86
N SER A 68 -9.80 -4.28 -12.71
CA SER A 68 -10.76 -3.35 -13.32
C SER A 68 -12.06 -4.05 -13.76
N PRO A 69 -12.04 -5.12 -14.60
CA PRO A 69 -13.27 -5.82 -14.98
C PRO A 69 -14.03 -6.44 -13.80
N VAL A 70 -13.32 -6.93 -12.79
CA VAL A 70 -13.91 -7.51 -11.57
C VAL A 70 -14.58 -6.42 -10.72
N VAL A 71 -13.93 -5.27 -10.56
CA VAL A 71 -14.44 -4.13 -9.79
C VAL A 71 -15.68 -3.55 -10.46
N PHE A 72 -15.69 -3.40 -11.79
CA PHE A 72 -16.88 -2.96 -12.52
C PHE A 72 -18.04 -3.94 -12.39
N LYS A 73 -17.79 -5.27 -12.43
CA LYS A 73 -18.82 -6.30 -12.20
C LYS A 73 -19.39 -6.20 -10.78
N LEU A 74 -18.53 -6.17 -9.77
CA LEU A 74 -18.94 -6.03 -8.35
C LEU A 74 -19.69 -4.72 -8.08
N THR A 75 -19.27 -3.62 -8.71
CA THR A 75 -19.94 -2.32 -8.56
C THR A 75 -21.34 -2.38 -9.18
N LYS A 76 -21.48 -2.99 -10.36
CA LYS A 76 -22.79 -3.17 -11.00
C LYS A 76 -23.70 -4.07 -10.16
N ASP A 77 -23.20 -5.19 -9.66
CA ASP A 77 -23.97 -6.11 -8.80
C ASP A 77 -24.44 -5.44 -7.49
N TYR A 78 -23.59 -4.59 -6.89
CA TYR A 78 -23.93 -3.80 -5.69
C TYR A 78 -25.05 -2.78 -5.96
N PHE A 79 -25.00 -2.06 -7.09
CA PHE A 79 -26.03 -1.07 -7.45
C PHE A 79 -27.32 -1.70 -8.00
N ASP A 80 -27.26 -2.93 -8.52
CA ASP A 80 -28.43 -3.70 -8.99
C ASP A 80 -29.18 -4.40 -7.83
N GLY A 81 -28.71 -4.22 -6.59
CA GLY A 81 -29.38 -4.73 -5.38
C GLY A 81 -29.21 -6.22 -5.15
N LYS A 82 -28.23 -6.88 -5.80
CA LYS A 82 -27.89 -8.27 -5.51
C LYS A 82 -26.99 -8.31 -4.27
N GLU A 83 -27.49 -8.87 -3.18
CA GLU A 83 -26.68 -9.15 -1.99
C GLU A 83 -25.62 -10.20 -2.34
N VAL A 84 -24.39 -9.77 -2.59
CA VAL A 84 -23.25 -10.66 -2.76
C VAL A 84 -22.88 -11.23 -1.38
N LEU A 85 -23.40 -12.41 -1.07
CA LEU A 85 -23.09 -13.13 0.15
C LEU A 85 -21.67 -13.75 0.07
N PRO A 86 -20.86 -13.68 1.13
CA PRO A 86 -19.51 -14.25 1.14
C PRO A 86 -19.58 -15.78 1.07
N GLY A 87 -19.23 -16.36 -0.07
CA GLY A 87 -19.11 -17.82 -0.25
C GLY A 87 -19.60 -18.40 -1.58
N GLU A 88 -20.20 -17.61 -2.47
CA GLU A 88 -20.52 -18.13 -3.81
C GLU A 88 -19.24 -18.19 -4.65
N GLU A 89 -18.73 -19.40 -4.87
CA GLU A 89 -17.76 -19.67 -5.92
C GLU A 89 -18.35 -19.16 -7.24
N LEU A 90 -17.56 -18.35 -7.95
CA LEU A 90 -17.86 -17.92 -9.30
C LEU A 90 -17.93 -19.17 -10.19
N ASN A 91 -19.09 -19.79 -10.25
CA ASN A 91 -19.40 -20.81 -11.22
C ASN A 91 -19.45 -20.12 -12.57
N HIS A 92 -18.35 -20.21 -13.29
CA HIS A 92 -18.31 -20.05 -14.73
C HIS A 92 -19.28 -21.07 -15.30
N ASP A 93 -20.54 -20.67 -15.55
CA ASP A 93 -21.44 -21.24 -16.57
C ASP A 93 -22.86 -20.67 -16.36
N GLN A 94 -23.14 -19.47 -16.93
CA GLN A 94 -24.30 -19.20 -17.79
C GLN A 94 -24.26 -17.79 -18.39
#